data_AF-A0A371S726-F1
#
_entry.id   AF-A0A371S726-F1
#
_cell.length_a   1.000
_cell.length_b   1.000
_cell.length_c   1.000
_cell.angle_alpha   90.00
_cell.angle_beta   90.00
_cell.angle_gamma   90.00
#
_symmetry.space_group_name_H-M   'P 1'
#
loop_
_entity.id
_entity.type
_entity.pdbx_description
1 polymer ?
#
loop_
_entity_poly.entity_id
_entity_poly.type
_entity_poly.pdbx_seq_one_letter_code
_entity_poly.pdbx_strand_id
1 'polypeptide(L)'
;MVIILALLLSLLGVLDRLIGKKVEPGYDVMESDGSVKYRVGSLIILIPAIIGIFMIDYTDTAILKWFLIAVITLHWGFQAFMEWKYVEGKKYRLSLLLMIVGVVFTWGILFIDEKLTQTTFGEELNEILDVEEVSKIEILRAVNDENQELSREQATIMEQQLIEKFLSLPSGMLLKKSNSATPGIDFIMMIYTNDRQHTLTFSEEDIRIEDGKYFILDENELIHLIEGEELEWGPASF
;
A
#
# COMPACT_ATOMS: atom_id res chain seq x y z
N MET A 1 2.14 8.19 -5.54
CA MET A 1 1.39 8.74 -4.40
C MET A 1 1.86 10.14 -3.95
N VAL A 2 3.11 10.33 -3.51
CA VAL A 2 3.62 11.64 -3.01
C VAL A 2 3.40 12.81 -3.99
N ILE A 3 3.62 12.59 -5.29
CA ILE A 3 3.39 13.60 -6.33
C ILE A 3 1.92 14.03 -6.40
N ILE A 4 0.98 13.09 -6.33
CA ILE A 4 -0.46 13.36 -6.36
C ILE A 4 -0.86 14.25 -5.17
N LEU A 5 -0.26 14.00 -4.01
CA LEU A 5 -0.49 14.79 -2.80
C LEU A 5 0.12 16.19 -2.89
N ALA A 6 1.33 16.32 -3.44
CA ALA A 6 1.93 17.62 -3.70
C ALA A 6 1.08 18.46 -4.67
N LEU A 7 0.52 17.81 -5.70
CA LEU A 7 -0.43 18.43 -6.63
C LEU A 7 -1.74 18.83 -5.94
N LEU A 8 -2.27 18.00 -5.03
CA LEU A 8 -3.46 18.33 -4.24
C LEU A 8 -3.22 19.57 -3.36
N LEU A 9 -2.12 19.62 -2.62
CA LEU A 9 -1.78 20.76 -1.77
C LEU A 9 -1.58 22.03 -2.61
N SER A 10 -0.90 21.91 -3.76
CA SER A 10 -0.74 23.01 -4.71
C SER A 10 -2.09 23.51 -5.23
N LEU A 11 -2.98 22.59 -5.61
CA LEU A 11 -4.33 22.91 -6.09
C LEU A 11 -5.16 23.61 -5.01
N LEU A 12 -5.16 23.12 -3.78
CA LEU A 12 -5.88 23.76 -2.66
C LEU A 12 -5.36 25.19 -2.42
N GLY A 13 -4.04 25.40 -2.49
CA GLY A 13 -3.46 26.75 -2.39
C GLY A 13 -3.82 27.66 -3.56
N VAL A 14 -3.92 27.14 -4.79
CA VAL A 14 -4.41 27.90 -5.95
C VAL A 14 -5.89 28.25 -5.79
N LEU A 15 -6.72 27.30 -5.34
CA LEU A 15 -8.14 27.52 -5.08
C LEU A 15 -8.37 28.59 -4.01
N ASP A 16 -7.61 28.54 -2.92
CA ASP A 16 -7.64 29.58 -1.87
C ASP A 16 -7.33 30.96 -2.44
N ARG A 17 -6.28 31.08 -3.27
CA ARG A 17 -5.92 32.35 -3.91
C ARG A 17 -6.99 32.84 -4.90
N LEU A 18 -7.58 31.95 -5.69
CA LEU A 18 -8.58 32.33 -6.70
C LEU A 18 -9.94 32.67 -6.08
N ILE A 19 -10.40 31.87 -5.13
CA ILE A 19 -11.69 32.04 -4.47
C ILE A 19 -11.59 33.12 -3.39
N GLY A 20 -10.52 33.14 -2.60
CA GLY A 20 -10.29 34.14 -1.56
C GLY A 20 -10.30 35.56 -2.12
N LYS A 21 -9.67 35.78 -3.28
CA LYS A 21 -9.73 37.08 -4.00
C LYS A 21 -11.15 37.51 -4.37
N LYS A 22 -12.05 36.56 -4.64
CA LYS A 22 -13.46 36.86 -4.98
C LYS A 22 -14.33 37.06 -3.74
N VAL A 23 -14.04 36.34 -2.66
CA VAL A 23 -14.84 36.41 -1.41
C VAL A 23 -14.59 37.73 -0.69
N GLU A 24 -13.32 38.11 -0.50
CA GLU A 24 -12.94 39.34 0.21
C GLU A 24 -11.72 39.97 -0.51
N PRO A 25 -11.95 40.91 -1.46
CA PRO A 25 -10.87 41.55 -2.19
C PRO A 25 -10.10 42.51 -1.29
N GLY A 26 -8.81 42.23 -1.07
CA GLY A 26 -7.85 43.20 -0.53
C GLY A 26 -7.51 43.10 0.95
N TYR A 27 -7.75 41.95 1.61
CA TYR A 27 -7.26 41.74 2.97
C TYR A 27 -6.67 40.33 3.13
N ASP A 28 -5.34 40.23 3.08
CA ASP A 28 -4.60 38.99 3.34
C ASP A 28 -3.93 39.04 4.72
N VAL A 29 -3.77 37.89 5.38
CA VAL A 29 -3.06 37.80 6.66
C VAL A 29 -1.64 38.37 6.55
N MET A 30 -1.03 38.23 5.37
CA MET A 30 0.30 38.76 5.06
C MET A 30 0.38 40.29 5.08
N GLU A 31 -0.74 40.98 4.91
CA GLU A 31 -0.83 42.45 4.94
C GLU A 31 -1.33 42.97 6.29
N SER A 32 -1.76 42.07 7.19
CA SER A 32 -2.24 42.38 8.53
C SER A 32 -1.11 42.44 9.58
N ASP A 33 -1.45 42.93 10.79
CA ASP A 33 -0.61 42.84 11.99
C ASP A 33 -0.24 41.39 12.37
N GLY A 34 -0.98 40.41 11.85
CA GLY A 34 -0.74 38.98 12.02
C GLY A 34 0.40 38.42 11.15
N SER A 35 0.95 39.20 10.21
CA SER A 35 1.88 38.71 9.17
C SER A 35 3.12 38.01 9.72
N VAL A 36 3.79 38.60 10.72
CA VAL A 36 4.98 38.00 11.35
C VAL A 36 4.62 36.69 12.05
N LYS A 37 3.52 36.68 12.81
CA LYS A 37 3.04 35.49 13.52
C LYS A 37 2.64 34.39 12.55
N TYR A 38 2.03 34.76 11.43
CA TYR A 38 1.66 33.83 10.37
C TYR A 38 2.89 33.16 9.77
N ARG A 39 3.93 33.95 9.44
CA ARG A 39 5.19 33.41 8.88
C ARG A 39 5.89 32.47 9.86
N VAL A 40 6.02 32.88 11.13
CA VAL A 40 6.66 32.05 12.16
C VAL A 40 5.85 30.78 12.42
N GLY A 41 4.53 30.87 12.61
CA GLY A 41 3.68 29.71 12.81
C GLY A 41 3.67 28.76 11.62
N SER A 42 3.64 29.29 10.40
CA SER A 42 3.75 28.48 9.17
C SER A 42 5.09 27.76 9.08
N LEU A 43 6.20 28.40 9.46
CA LEU A 43 7.51 27.74 9.52
C LEU A 43 7.56 26.64 10.60
N ILE A 44 6.94 26.87 11.75
CA ILE A 44 6.83 25.89 12.84
C ILE A 44 6.05 24.65 12.40
N ILE A 45 5.05 24.78 11.53
CA ILE A 45 4.30 23.65 10.97
C ILE A 45 5.07 22.99 9.82
N LEU A 46 5.68 23.79 8.94
CA LEU A 46 6.34 23.32 7.73
C LEU A 46 7.59 22.49 8.04
N ILE A 47 8.43 22.91 9.00
CA ILE A 47 9.69 22.21 9.32
C ILE A 47 9.43 20.78 9.80
N PRO A 48 8.57 20.51 10.81
CA PRO A 48 8.22 19.16 11.22
C PRO A 48 7.51 18.36 10.12
N ALA A 49 6.68 19.00 9.30
CA ALA A 49 6.06 18.32 8.16
C ALA A 49 7.12 17.83 7.16
N ILE A 50 8.13 18.64 6.84
CA ILE A 50 9.23 18.23 5.96
C ILE A 50 10.05 17.11 6.61
N ILE A 51 10.41 17.24 7.89
CA ILE A 51 11.15 16.18 8.61
C ILE A 51 10.34 14.88 8.61
N GLY A 52 9.05 14.95 8.93
CA GLY A 52 8.15 13.79 8.94
C GLY A 52 8.08 13.08 7.60
N ILE A 53 8.04 13.82 6.49
CA ILE A 53 8.10 13.25 5.13
C ILE A 53 9.36 12.38 4.96
N PHE A 54 10.52 12.79 5.49
CA PHE A 54 11.75 11.98 5.36
C PHE A 54 11.85 10.83 6.38
N MET A 55 11.06 10.85 7.45
CA MET A 55 11.13 9.83 8.51
C MET A 55 10.06 8.74 8.39
N ILE A 56 8.99 8.97 7.64
CA ILE A 56 7.89 8.02 7.53
C ILE A 56 8.21 6.88 6.57
N ASP A 57 7.83 5.67 6.98
CA ASP A 57 7.78 4.53 6.08
C ASP A 57 6.60 4.68 5.10
N TYR A 58 6.92 4.80 3.82
CA TYR A 58 5.93 4.96 2.76
C TYR A 58 5.19 3.66 2.41
N THR A 59 5.65 2.52 2.91
CA THR A 59 4.99 1.22 2.72
C THR A 59 3.79 1.06 3.66
N ASP A 60 3.84 1.70 4.83
CA ASP A 60 2.73 1.77 5.78
C ASP A 60 1.74 2.89 5.39
N THR A 61 0.68 2.48 4.69
CA THR A 61 -0.37 3.39 4.23
C THR A 61 -1.15 4.01 5.38
N ALA A 62 -1.23 3.35 6.54
CA ALA A 62 -1.94 3.87 7.70
C ALA A 62 -1.17 5.02 8.35
N ILE A 63 0.14 4.86 8.58
CA ILE A 63 0.99 5.94 9.12
C ILE A 63 0.98 7.13 8.16
N LEU A 64 1.19 6.89 6.86
CA LEU A 64 1.19 7.94 5.85
C LEU A 64 -0.17 8.69 5.82
N LYS A 65 -1.29 7.97 5.84
CA LYS A 65 -2.65 8.54 5.85
C LYS A 65 -2.87 9.49 7.02
N TRP A 66 -2.57 9.05 8.23
CA TRP A 66 -2.77 9.86 9.43
C TRP A 66 -1.83 11.06 9.50
N PHE A 67 -0.58 10.88 9.09
CA PHE A 67 0.37 11.98 8.98
C PHE A 67 -0.11 13.07 8.02
N LEU A 68 -0.57 12.72 6.83
CA LEU A 68 -1.05 13.67 5.84
C LEU A 68 -2.29 14.43 6.32
N ILE A 69 -3.24 13.72 6.93
CA ILE A 69 -4.42 14.33 7.55
C ILE A 69 -4.00 15.33 8.64
N ALA A 70 -3.03 14.97 9.49
CA ALA A 70 -2.50 15.86 10.52
C ALA A 70 -1.86 17.11 9.92
N VAL A 71 -1.03 16.98 8.88
CA VAL A 71 -0.39 18.11 8.19
C VAL A 71 -1.43 19.05 7.58
N ILE A 72 -2.42 18.52 6.86
CA ILE A 72 -3.52 19.30 6.25
C ILE A 72 -4.31 20.04 7.33
N THR A 73 -4.67 19.35 8.41
CA THR A 73 -5.45 19.91 9.52
C THR A 73 -4.68 21.01 10.23
N LEU A 74 -3.39 20.78 10.53
CA LEU A 74 -2.54 21.78 11.18
C LEU A 74 -2.36 23.01 10.29
N HIS A 75 -2.05 22.81 9.01
CA HIS A 75 -1.82 23.90 8.07
C HIS A 75 -3.07 24.76 7.85
N TRP A 76 -4.18 24.15 7.43
CA TRP A 76 -5.41 24.89 7.13
C TRP A 76 -6.15 25.35 8.39
N GLY A 77 -6.06 24.59 9.49
CA GLY A 77 -6.57 25.01 10.78
C GLY A 77 -5.83 26.23 11.32
N PHE A 78 -4.50 26.26 11.19
CA PHE A 78 -3.70 27.44 11.53
C PHE A 78 -4.03 28.63 10.63
N GLN A 79 -4.15 28.42 9.32
CA GLN A 79 -4.56 29.49 8.39
C GLN A 79 -5.94 30.06 8.76
N ALA A 80 -6.94 29.20 8.97
CA ALA A 80 -8.27 29.62 9.38
C ALA A 80 -8.26 30.39 10.71
N PHE A 81 -7.47 29.95 11.69
CA PHE A 81 -7.31 30.65 12.96
C PHE A 81 -6.68 32.04 12.78
N MET A 82 -5.65 32.15 11.94
CA MET A 82 -4.99 33.43 11.66
C MET A 82 -5.91 34.39 10.90
N GLU A 83 -6.66 33.89 9.92
CA GLU A 83 -7.67 34.68 9.22
C GLU A 83 -8.77 35.15 10.17
N TRP A 84 -9.31 34.26 11.00
CA TRP A 84 -10.33 34.64 11.98
C TRP A 84 -9.86 35.73 12.96
N LYS A 85 -8.59 35.67 13.36
CA LYS A 85 -8.04 36.59 14.36
C LYS A 85 -7.55 37.92 13.81
N TYR A 86 -7.00 37.94 12.59
CA TYR A 86 -6.28 39.10 12.04
C TYR A 86 -6.85 39.63 10.73
N VAL A 87 -7.82 38.96 10.11
CA VAL A 87 -8.48 39.41 8.88
C VAL A 87 -9.95 39.70 9.21
N GLU A 88 -10.40 40.92 8.94
CA GLU A 88 -11.82 41.23 9.07
C GLU A 88 -12.60 40.51 7.97
N GLY A 89 -13.63 39.76 8.36
CA GLY A 89 -14.51 39.10 7.41
C GLY A 89 -14.75 37.61 7.67
N LYS A 90 -15.11 36.90 6.61
CA LYS A 90 -15.51 35.49 6.61
C LYS A 90 -14.55 34.59 5.82
N LYS A 91 -13.40 35.11 5.38
CA LYS A 91 -12.36 34.32 4.68
C LYS A 91 -11.99 33.02 5.41
N TYR A 92 -11.89 33.04 6.74
CA TYR A 92 -11.60 31.85 7.55
C TYR A 92 -12.54 30.65 7.28
N ARG A 93 -13.78 30.92 6.85
CA ARG A 93 -14.74 29.87 6.47
C ARG A 93 -14.31 29.13 5.21
N LEU A 94 -13.66 29.82 4.27
CA LEU A 94 -13.07 29.21 3.09
C LEU A 94 -11.91 28.29 3.48
N SER A 95 -10.99 28.74 4.34
CA SER A 95 -9.89 27.89 4.81
C SER A 95 -10.39 26.65 5.57
N LEU A 96 -11.43 26.79 6.41
CA LEU A 96 -12.06 25.63 7.08
C LEU A 96 -12.72 24.69 6.06
N LEU A 97 -13.38 25.21 5.04
CA LEU A 97 -13.97 24.40 3.98
C LEU A 97 -12.88 23.65 3.20
N LEU A 98 -11.79 24.32 2.85
CA LEU A 98 -10.64 23.70 2.17
C LEU A 98 -9.95 22.65 3.04
N MET A 99 -9.89 22.85 4.36
CA MET A 99 -9.43 21.83 5.31
C MET A 99 -10.30 20.58 5.22
N ILE A 100 -11.63 20.73 5.30
CA ILE A 100 -12.58 19.60 5.23
C ILE A 100 -12.44 18.88 3.88
N VAL A 101 -12.44 19.62 2.77
CA VAL A 101 -12.28 19.06 1.43
C VAL A 101 -10.94 18.33 1.31
N GLY A 102 -9.85 18.92 1.82
CA GLY A 102 -8.52 18.31 1.79
C GLY A 102 -8.46 17.00 2.59
N VAL A 103 -9.09 16.95 3.77
CA VAL A 103 -9.16 15.74 4.60
C VAL A 103 -10.00 14.65 3.92
N VAL A 104 -11.20 15.00 3.45
CA VAL A 104 -12.09 14.03 2.76
C VAL A 104 -11.43 13.48 1.49
N PHE A 105 -10.77 14.34 0.72
CA PHE A 105 -10.11 13.92 -0.52
C PHE A 105 -8.88 13.04 -0.25
N THR A 106 -8.06 13.40 0.75
CA THR A 106 -6.92 12.58 1.19
C THR A 106 -7.38 11.21 1.68
N TRP A 107 -8.42 11.18 2.51
CA TRP A 107 -9.01 9.93 2.98
C TRP A 107 -9.52 9.08 1.82
N GLY A 108 -10.29 9.69 0.90
CA GLY A 108 -10.89 9.00 -0.24
C GLY A 108 -9.85 8.41 -1.19
N ILE A 109 -8.82 9.17 -1.55
CA ILE A 109 -7.75 8.67 -2.44
C ILE A 109 -7.03 7.49 -1.80
N LEU A 110 -6.62 7.61 -0.53
CA LEU A 110 -5.86 6.54 0.13
C LEU A 110 -6.73 5.31 0.39
N PHE A 111 -8.02 5.49 0.66
CA PHE A 111 -8.95 4.37 0.76
C PHE A 111 -9.13 3.64 -0.58
N ILE A 112 -9.23 4.38 -1.69
CA ILE A 112 -9.33 3.79 -3.03
C ILE A 112 -8.03 3.07 -3.39
N ASP A 113 -6.86 3.66 -3.09
CA ASP A 113 -5.56 3.04 -3.33
C ASP A 113 -5.39 1.74 -2.53
N GLU A 114 -5.77 1.75 -1.24
CA GLU A 114 -5.82 0.55 -0.39
C GLU A 114 -6.72 -0.53 -1.00
N LYS A 115 -7.86 -0.15 -1.57
CA LYS A 115 -8.80 -1.12 -2.17
C LYS A 115 -8.43 -1.60 -3.56
N LEU A 116 -7.76 -0.79 -4.37
CA LEU A 116 -7.31 -1.18 -5.71
C LEU A 116 -6.07 -2.06 -5.70
N THR A 117 -5.30 -2.02 -4.61
CA THR A 117 -4.09 -2.85 -4.44
C THR A 117 -4.35 -4.13 -3.67
N GLN A 118 -5.50 -4.24 -3.00
CA GLN A 118 -5.96 -5.47 -2.35
C GLN A 118 -6.59 -6.42 -3.37
N THR A 119 -6.17 -7.67 -3.32
CA THR A 119 -6.67 -8.80 -4.11
C THR A 119 -6.65 -10.04 -3.22
N THR A 120 -7.14 -11.18 -3.69
CA THR A 120 -6.93 -12.46 -2.99
C THR A 120 -6.05 -13.38 -3.82
N PHE A 121 -5.41 -14.33 -3.16
CA PHE A 121 -4.65 -15.38 -3.86
C PHE A 121 -5.51 -16.12 -4.88
N GLY A 122 -6.77 -16.43 -4.54
CA GLY A 122 -7.70 -17.09 -5.46
C GLY A 122 -8.04 -16.23 -6.68
N GLU A 123 -8.21 -14.92 -6.54
CA GLU A 123 -8.47 -14.01 -7.67
C GLU A 123 -7.28 -13.99 -8.64
N GLU A 124 -6.06 -13.79 -8.13
CA GLU A 124 -4.83 -13.77 -8.94
C GLU A 124 -4.53 -15.14 -9.57
N LEU A 125 -4.77 -16.22 -8.83
CA LEU A 125 -4.53 -17.57 -9.32
C LEU A 125 -5.53 -17.96 -10.42
N ASN A 126 -6.81 -17.62 -10.25
CA ASN A 126 -7.83 -17.88 -11.28
C ASN A 126 -7.58 -17.09 -12.56
N GLU A 127 -7.04 -15.87 -12.47
CA GLU A 127 -6.66 -15.08 -13.65
C GLU A 127 -5.58 -15.79 -14.48
N ILE A 128 -4.64 -16.49 -13.83
CA ILE A 128 -3.57 -17.20 -14.55
C ILE A 128 -3.99 -18.59 -15.02
N LEU A 129 -4.80 -19.33 -14.25
CA LEU A 129 -5.17 -20.71 -14.56
C LEU A 129 -6.33 -20.83 -15.56
N ASP A 130 -7.16 -19.80 -15.77
CA ASP A 130 -8.22 -19.69 -16.78
C ASP A 130 -8.95 -21.02 -17.16
N VAL A 131 -9.62 -21.65 -16.19
CA VAL A 131 -10.40 -22.92 -16.34
C VAL A 131 -9.56 -24.14 -16.74
N GLU A 132 -8.23 -24.03 -16.80
CA GLU A 132 -7.36 -25.14 -17.16
C GLU A 132 -7.32 -26.19 -16.04
N GLU A 133 -7.35 -27.47 -16.45
CA GLU A 133 -7.20 -28.59 -15.53
C GLU A 133 -5.74 -28.68 -15.09
N VAL A 134 -5.52 -28.62 -13.77
CA VAL A 134 -4.19 -28.75 -13.17
C VAL A 134 -3.81 -30.23 -13.11
N SER A 135 -2.76 -30.59 -13.82
CA SER A 135 -2.27 -31.97 -13.95
C SER A 135 -1.37 -32.39 -12.79
N LYS A 136 -0.51 -31.49 -12.31
CA LYS A 136 0.36 -31.70 -11.15
C LYS A 136 0.84 -30.37 -10.55
N ILE A 137 1.23 -30.41 -9.29
CA ILE A 137 1.92 -29.32 -8.61
C ILE A 137 3.28 -29.84 -8.15
N GLU A 138 4.35 -29.10 -8.42
CA GLU A 138 5.67 -29.35 -7.86
C GLU A 138 6.05 -28.22 -6.91
N ILE A 139 6.56 -28.56 -5.75
CA ILE A 139 6.98 -27.60 -4.74
C ILE A 139 8.46 -27.83 -4.46
N LEU A 140 9.26 -26.80 -4.67
CA LEU A 140 10.66 -26.76 -4.29
C LEU A 140 10.79 -25.95 -3.00
N ARG A 141 11.49 -26.50 -2.01
CA ARG A 141 11.81 -25.81 -0.77
C ARG A 141 13.32 -25.60 -0.67
N ALA A 142 13.74 -24.38 -0.33
CA ALA A 142 15.12 -24.13 0.06
C ALA A 142 15.32 -24.49 1.53
N VAL A 143 16.27 -25.38 1.81
CA VAL A 143 16.63 -25.77 3.17
C VAL A 143 18.06 -25.32 3.43
N ASN A 144 18.24 -24.55 4.51
CA ASN A 144 19.56 -24.21 5.02
C ASN A 144 19.99 -25.30 6.00
N ASP A 145 20.99 -26.09 5.63
CA ASP A 145 21.65 -27.00 6.56
C ASP A 145 22.48 -26.22 7.61
N GLU A 146 22.81 -26.85 8.74
CA GLU A 146 23.67 -26.32 9.80
C GLU A 146 25.03 -25.84 9.25
N ASN A 147 25.46 -26.41 8.12
CA ASN A 147 26.70 -26.07 7.42
C ASN A 147 26.58 -24.87 6.46
N GLN A 148 25.42 -24.20 6.38
CA GLN A 148 25.11 -23.13 5.41
C GLN A 148 25.14 -23.58 3.93
N GLU A 149 25.08 -24.88 3.66
CA GLU A 149 24.85 -25.37 2.31
C GLU A 149 23.35 -25.29 1.99
N LEU A 150 23.03 -24.62 0.89
CA LEU A 150 21.68 -24.55 0.35
C LEU A 150 21.34 -25.89 -0.32
N SER A 151 20.57 -26.74 0.36
CA SER A 151 19.95 -27.90 -0.25
C SER A 151 18.55 -27.54 -0.76
N ARG A 152 18.10 -28.26 -1.79
CA ARG A 152 16.75 -28.11 -2.35
C ARG A 152 16.04 -29.44 -2.32
N GLU A 153 14.87 -29.42 -1.69
CA GLU A 153 13.95 -30.55 -1.66
C GLU A 153 12.79 -30.28 -2.60
N GLN A 154 12.26 -31.34 -3.20
CA GLN A 154 11.14 -31.30 -4.12
C GLN A 154 10.05 -32.25 -3.67
N ALA A 155 8.81 -31.77 -3.62
CA ALA A 155 7.61 -32.58 -3.50
C ALA A 155 6.81 -32.49 -4.80
N THR A 156 6.23 -33.62 -5.24
CA THR A 156 5.36 -33.69 -6.42
C THR A 156 3.97 -34.17 -6.01
N ILE A 157 2.96 -33.36 -6.31
CA ILE A 157 1.55 -33.61 -5.98
C ILE A 157 0.82 -33.91 -7.29
N MET A 158 0.35 -35.15 -7.44
CA MET A 158 -0.49 -35.59 -8.56
C MET A 158 -1.90 -35.99 -8.13
N GLU A 159 -2.16 -36.06 -6.82
CA GLU A 159 -3.48 -36.43 -6.30
C GLU A 159 -4.46 -35.26 -6.42
N GLN A 160 -5.56 -35.48 -7.14
CA GLN A 160 -6.56 -34.45 -7.43
C GLN A 160 -7.12 -33.77 -6.18
N GLN A 161 -7.35 -34.53 -5.10
CA GLN A 161 -7.87 -33.98 -3.85
C GLN A 161 -6.87 -33.01 -3.19
N LEU A 162 -5.57 -33.34 -3.23
CA LEU A 162 -4.53 -32.46 -2.72
C LEU A 162 -4.34 -31.24 -3.62
N ILE A 163 -4.37 -31.42 -4.95
CA ILE A 163 -4.34 -30.29 -5.89
C ILE A 163 -5.48 -29.31 -5.58
N GLU A 164 -6.72 -29.79 -5.48
CA GLU A 164 -7.87 -28.95 -5.15
C GLU A 164 -7.71 -28.25 -3.79
N LYS A 165 -7.12 -28.93 -2.80
CA LYS A 165 -6.83 -28.35 -1.48
C LYS A 165 -5.84 -27.19 -1.57
N PHE A 166 -4.77 -27.34 -2.34
CA PHE A 166 -3.74 -26.31 -2.57
C PHE A 166 -4.25 -25.09 -3.34
N LEU A 167 -5.25 -25.27 -4.21
CA LEU A 167 -5.85 -24.16 -4.96
C LEU A 167 -6.97 -23.46 -4.18
N SER A 168 -7.73 -24.21 -3.36
CA SER A 168 -8.96 -23.70 -2.74
C SER A 168 -8.77 -23.17 -1.32
N LEU A 169 -7.96 -23.81 -0.46
CA LEU A 169 -7.77 -23.34 0.91
C LEU A 169 -7.19 -21.92 0.96
N PRO A 170 -6.01 -21.65 0.36
CA PRO A 170 -5.43 -20.31 0.40
C PRO A 170 -6.18 -19.30 -0.47
N SER A 171 -7.29 -19.65 -1.15
CA SER A 171 -7.97 -18.75 -2.09
C SER A 171 -8.45 -17.44 -1.45
N GLY A 172 -8.72 -17.45 -0.13
CA GLY A 172 -9.11 -16.29 0.66
C GLY A 172 -7.96 -15.43 1.18
N MET A 173 -6.70 -15.90 1.06
CA MET A 173 -5.50 -15.23 1.56
C MET A 173 -5.39 -13.83 0.94
N LEU A 174 -5.28 -12.81 1.79
CA LEU A 174 -5.31 -11.42 1.37
C LEU A 174 -3.95 -10.96 0.87
N LEU A 175 -3.93 -10.45 -0.37
CA LEU A 175 -2.73 -9.99 -1.04
C LEU A 175 -2.76 -8.49 -1.26
N LYS A 176 -1.62 -7.82 -1.12
CA LYS A 176 -1.42 -6.42 -1.49
C LYS A 176 -0.39 -6.30 -2.60
N LYS A 177 -0.83 -5.91 -3.79
CA LYS A 177 0.02 -5.70 -4.96
C LYS A 177 1.09 -4.64 -4.67
N SER A 178 2.35 -5.00 -4.88
CA SER A 178 3.49 -4.13 -4.62
C SER A 178 4.67 -4.40 -5.54
N ASN A 179 5.18 -3.35 -6.19
CA ASN A 179 6.41 -3.44 -6.98
C ASN A 179 7.66 -3.66 -6.13
N SER A 180 7.58 -3.37 -4.82
CA SER A 180 8.70 -3.52 -3.89
C SER A 180 8.73 -4.86 -3.18
N ALA A 181 7.69 -5.69 -3.30
CA ALA A 181 7.74 -7.05 -2.77
C ALA A 181 8.91 -7.79 -3.47
N THR A 182 9.67 -8.55 -2.70
CA THR A 182 10.86 -9.25 -3.19
C THR A 182 10.81 -10.67 -2.65
N PRO A 183 9.95 -11.52 -3.23
CA PRO A 183 9.70 -12.82 -2.68
C PRO A 183 10.99 -13.57 -2.41
N GLY A 184 11.10 -14.03 -1.18
CA GLY A 184 12.12 -15.00 -0.80
C GLY A 184 12.06 -16.21 -1.73
N ILE A 185 13.14 -16.98 -1.72
CA ILE A 185 13.25 -18.23 -2.49
C ILE A 185 12.97 -19.44 -1.60
N ASP A 186 12.25 -19.23 -0.50
CA ASP A 186 11.94 -20.26 0.50
C ASP A 186 11.13 -21.38 -0.14
N PHE A 187 10.13 -21.00 -0.93
CA PHE A 187 9.31 -21.92 -1.71
C PHE A 187 9.16 -21.45 -3.16
N ILE A 188 9.27 -22.41 -4.08
CA ILE A 188 8.92 -22.25 -5.49
C ILE A 188 7.88 -23.30 -5.83
N MET A 189 6.68 -22.88 -6.17
CA MET A 189 5.60 -23.75 -6.62
C MET A 189 5.43 -23.65 -8.12
N MET A 190 5.44 -24.79 -8.79
CA MET A 190 5.22 -24.92 -10.22
C MET A 190 3.89 -25.66 -10.43
N ILE A 191 2.93 -24.97 -11.02
CA ILE A 191 1.61 -25.53 -11.32
C ILE A 191 1.59 -25.89 -12.81
N TYR A 192 1.40 -27.16 -13.11
CA TYR A 192 1.39 -27.66 -14.48
C TYR A 192 -0.04 -27.86 -14.95
N THR A 193 -0.42 -27.14 -15.98
CA THR A 193 -1.69 -27.35 -16.70
C THR A 193 -1.42 -28.16 -17.97
N ASN A 194 -2.46 -28.42 -18.75
CA ASN A 194 -2.33 -29.13 -20.03
C ASN A 194 -1.46 -28.38 -21.05
N ASP A 195 -1.45 -27.05 -20.99
CA ASP A 195 -0.86 -26.21 -22.03
C ASP A 195 0.41 -25.48 -21.58
N ARG A 196 0.61 -25.28 -20.28
CA ARG A 196 1.69 -24.46 -19.75
C ARG A 196 2.06 -24.79 -18.30
N GLN A 197 3.15 -24.18 -17.87
CA GLN A 197 3.62 -24.21 -16.48
C GLN A 197 3.56 -22.80 -15.92
N HIS A 198 2.97 -22.69 -14.74
CA HIS A 198 2.89 -21.47 -13.96
C HIS A 198 3.85 -21.52 -12.78
N THR A 199 4.52 -20.40 -12.50
CA THR A 199 5.48 -20.34 -11.40
C THR A 199 5.04 -19.33 -10.35
N LEU A 200 5.02 -19.78 -9.11
CA LEU A 200 4.82 -18.97 -7.93
C LEU A 200 6.07 -19.07 -7.05
N THR A 201 6.52 -17.95 -6.52
CA THR A 201 7.61 -17.92 -5.53
C THR A 201 7.12 -17.19 -4.31
N PHE A 202 7.27 -17.76 -3.13
CA PHE A 202 6.76 -17.14 -1.91
C PHE A 202 7.66 -17.41 -0.70
N SER A 203 7.60 -16.48 0.23
CA SER A 203 8.16 -16.53 1.57
C SER A 203 7.05 -16.32 2.60
N GLU A 204 7.41 -16.17 3.87
CA GLU A 204 6.45 -15.86 4.94
C GLU A 204 5.63 -14.58 4.67
N GLU A 205 6.26 -13.52 4.14
CA GLU A 205 5.64 -12.19 4.05
C GLU A 205 5.18 -11.78 2.65
N ASP A 206 5.65 -12.48 1.61
CA ASP A 206 5.41 -12.07 0.23
C ASP A 206 5.33 -13.25 -0.75
N ILE A 207 4.62 -12.99 -1.85
CA ILE A 207 4.39 -13.95 -2.93
C ILE A 207 4.49 -13.24 -4.27
N ARG A 208 5.05 -13.95 -5.25
CA ARG A 208 5.01 -13.59 -6.66
C ARG A 208 4.28 -14.67 -7.41
N ILE A 209 3.32 -14.22 -8.22
CA ILE A 209 2.49 -15.05 -9.08
C ILE A 209 2.76 -14.51 -10.49
N GLU A 210 3.48 -15.28 -11.31
CA GLU A 210 3.98 -14.83 -12.61
C GLU A 210 4.77 -13.50 -12.53
N ASP A 211 4.26 -12.43 -13.13
CA ASP A 211 4.84 -11.08 -13.09
C ASP A 211 4.29 -10.23 -11.95
N GLY A 212 3.22 -10.68 -11.30
CA GLY A 212 2.60 -10.03 -10.16
C GLY A 212 3.41 -10.25 -8.89
N LYS A 213 3.57 -9.19 -8.08
CA LYS A 213 4.27 -9.25 -6.79
C LYS A 213 3.37 -8.69 -5.69
N TYR A 214 3.30 -9.40 -4.57
CA TYR A 214 2.32 -9.14 -3.53
C TYR A 214 2.94 -9.32 -2.15
N PHE A 215 2.55 -8.47 -1.21
CA PHE A 215 2.69 -8.76 0.21
C PHE A 215 1.48 -9.58 0.68
N ILE A 216 1.71 -10.52 1.59
CA ILE A 216 0.66 -11.28 2.27
C ILE A 216 0.23 -10.44 3.48
N LEU A 217 -1.07 -10.17 3.61
CA LEU A 217 -1.61 -9.29 4.65
C LEU A 217 -2.05 -10.04 5.92
N ASP A 218 -2.18 -11.36 5.82
CA ASP A 218 -2.62 -12.30 6.85
C ASP A 218 -1.62 -13.47 6.98
N GLU A 219 -2.03 -14.58 7.59
CA GLU A 219 -1.20 -15.77 7.70
C GLU A 219 -0.98 -16.41 6.33
N ASN A 220 0.25 -16.83 6.03
CA ASN A 220 0.54 -17.52 4.77
C ASN A 220 -0.03 -18.95 4.78
N GLU A 221 -1.28 -19.08 4.34
CA GLU A 221 -1.99 -20.35 4.30
C GLU A 221 -1.32 -21.40 3.40
N LEU A 222 -0.55 -20.99 2.38
CA LEU A 222 0.22 -21.91 1.54
C LEU A 222 1.33 -22.59 2.34
N ILE A 223 2.09 -21.83 3.13
CA ILE A 223 3.15 -22.39 3.99
C ILE A 223 2.54 -23.32 5.04
N HIS A 224 1.47 -22.89 5.70
CA HIS A 224 0.78 -23.74 6.68
C HIS A 224 0.26 -25.04 6.06
N LEU A 225 -0.22 -25.00 4.82
CA LEU A 225 -0.64 -26.20 4.11
C LEU A 225 0.56 -27.11 3.79
N ILE A 226 1.66 -26.55 3.31
CA ILE A 226 2.88 -27.32 3.00
C ILE A 226 3.45 -28.00 4.25
N GLU A 227 3.46 -27.31 5.39
CA GLU A 227 3.97 -27.84 6.64
C GLU A 227 2.99 -28.79 7.34
N GLY A 228 1.68 -28.64 7.07
CA GLY A 228 0.62 -29.46 7.64
C GLY A 228 0.36 -30.77 6.90
N GLU A 229 0.66 -30.84 5.61
CA GLU A 229 0.52 -32.07 4.81
C GLU A 229 1.79 -32.94 4.85
N GLU A 230 1.59 -34.26 4.90
CA GLU A 230 2.69 -35.23 4.80
C GLU A 230 3.14 -35.38 3.34
N LEU A 231 3.86 -34.38 2.82
CA LEU A 231 4.42 -34.41 1.46
C LEU A 231 5.66 -35.30 1.38
N GLU A 232 5.77 -36.08 0.31
CA GLU A 232 6.97 -36.88 0.02
C GLU A 232 8.08 -36.00 -0.57
N TRP A 233 9.01 -35.56 0.27
CA TRP A 233 10.16 -34.75 -0.13
C TRP A 233 11.30 -35.62 -0.65
N GLY A 234 11.79 -35.31 -1.85
CA GLY A 234 12.96 -35.93 -2.47
C GLY A 234 14.01 -34.89 -2.89
N PRO A 235 15.22 -35.33 -3.30
CA PRO A 235 16.22 -34.43 -3.87
C PRO A 235 15.68 -33.81 -5.18
N ALA A 236 15.83 -32.50 -5.35
CA ALA A 236 15.40 -31.82 -6.57
C ALA A 236 16.16 -32.37 -7.80
N SER A 237 15.42 -32.84 -8.81
CA SER A 237 15.99 -33.31 -10.07
C SER A 237 16.13 -32.13 -11.04
N PHE A 238 17.36 -31.64 -11.22
CA PHE A 238 17.69 -30.64 -12.25
C PHE A 238 18.04 -31.30 -13.59
#